data_AF-A0A7K2Z787-F1
#
_entry.id   AF-A0A7K2Z787-F1
#
_cell.length_a   1.000
_cell.length_b   1.000
_cell.length_c   1.000
_cell.angle_alpha   90.00
_cell.angle_beta   90.00
_cell.angle_gamma   90.00
#
_symmetry.space_group_name_H-M   'P 1'
#
loop_
_entity.id
_entity.type
_entity.pdbx_description
1 polymer ?
#
loop_
_entity_poly.entity_id
_entity_poly.type
_entity_poly.pdbx_seq_one_letter_code
_entity_poly.pdbx_strand_id
1 'polypeptide(L)'
;MTLLDHEPDRTAATAHVVRALQPLVRAEAGAEAPAAGLDPADLEQTVWLRLLERPTPAVPLRDPARWVRDTVRAEARKGRRTVRRERPYAGTEPAAPAAGSPER
;
A
#
# COMPACT_ATOMS: atom_id res chain seq x y z
N MET A 1 -28.70 -3.34 -19.90
CA MET A 1 -27.47 -4.13 -19.72
C MET A 1 -26.75 -3.51 -18.54
N THR A 2 -26.89 -4.12 -17.38
CA THR A 2 -26.90 -3.46 -16.07
C THR A 2 -25.47 -3.30 -15.55
N LEU A 3 -25.12 -2.09 -15.12
CA LEU A 3 -23.84 -1.72 -14.50
C LEU A 3 -23.52 -2.49 -13.20
N LEU A 4 -24.45 -3.32 -12.72
CA LEU A 4 -24.36 -4.07 -11.47
C LEU A 4 -23.77 -5.47 -11.61
N ASP A 5 -23.77 -6.06 -12.82
CA ASP A 5 -23.29 -7.44 -13.01
C ASP A 5 -21.75 -7.54 -13.08
N HIS A 6 -21.04 -6.42 -13.30
CA HIS A 6 -19.58 -6.40 -13.45
C HIS A 6 -18.80 -6.17 -12.14
N GLU A 7 -19.41 -5.52 -11.13
CA GLU A 7 -18.83 -5.31 -9.80
C GLU A 7 -18.70 -6.59 -8.93
N PRO A 8 -19.66 -7.54 -8.90
CA PRO A 8 -19.52 -8.76 -8.10
C PRO A 8 -18.42 -9.68 -8.64
N ASP A 9 -18.29 -9.78 -9.97
CA ASP A 9 -17.24 -10.58 -10.61
C ASP A 9 -15.84 -10.01 -10.31
N ARG A 10 -15.70 -8.67 -10.36
CA ARG A 10 -14.47 -7.98 -9.95
C ARG A 10 -14.13 -8.23 -8.48
N THR A 11 -15.10 -8.12 -7.59
CA THR A 11 -14.87 -8.29 -6.14
C THR A 11 -14.44 -9.72 -5.82
N ALA A 12 -15.08 -10.72 -6.43
CA ALA A 12 -14.71 -12.13 -6.28
C ALA A 12 -13.31 -12.42 -6.83
N ALA A 13 -12.98 -11.88 -8.02
CA ALA A 13 -11.65 -12.01 -8.62
C ALA A 13 -10.56 -11.37 -7.76
N THR A 14 -10.80 -10.15 -7.23
CA THR A 14 -9.89 -9.49 -6.30
C THR A 14 -9.68 -10.30 -5.03
N ALA A 15 -10.76 -10.82 -4.42
CA ALA A 15 -10.67 -11.64 -3.22
C ALA A 15 -9.90 -12.95 -3.47
N HIS A 16 -10.01 -13.53 -4.66
CA HIS A 16 -9.21 -14.70 -5.06
C HIS A 16 -7.72 -14.35 -5.16
N VAL A 17 -7.37 -13.25 -5.83
CA VAL A 17 -5.98 -12.79 -5.94
C VAL A 17 -5.37 -12.47 -4.57
N VAL A 18 -6.10 -11.76 -3.70
CA VAL A 18 -5.64 -11.44 -2.34
C VAL A 18 -5.34 -12.73 -1.57
N ARG A 19 -6.26 -13.71 -1.58
CA ARG A 19 -6.04 -15.00 -0.91
C ARG A 19 -4.83 -15.75 -1.47
N ALA A 20 -4.63 -15.73 -2.78
CA ALA A 20 -3.50 -16.39 -3.42
C ALA A 20 -2.15 -15.74 -3.07
N LEU A 21 -2.11 -14.41 -2.94
CA LEU A 21 -0.88 -13.67 -2.68
C LEU A 21 -0.58 -13.46 -1.20
N GLN A 22 -1.59 -13.56 -0.32
CA GLN A 22 -1.45 -13.29 1.11
C GLN A 22 -0.23 -13.94 1.77
N PRO A 23 0.01 -15.26 1.66
CA PRO A 23 1.16 -15.88 2.31
C PRO A 23 2.50 -15.34 1.78
N LEU A 24 2.58 -15.01 0.49
CA LEU A 24 3.79 -14.47 -0.11
C LEU A 24 4.06 -13.04 0.33
N VAL A 25 3.04 -12.17 0.30
CA VAL A 25 3.17 -10.78 0.74
C VAL A 25 3.58 -10.73 2.21
N ARG A 26 2.96 -11.56 3.06
CA ARG A 26 3.34 -11.67 4.47
C ARG A 26 4.80 -12.11 4.67
N ALA A 27 5.25 -13.12 3.91
CA ALA A 27 6.62 -13.60 4.00
C ALA A 27 7.65 -12.53 3.56
N GLU A 28 7.41 -11.88 2.41
CA GLU A 28 8.32 -10.89 1.85
C GLU A 28 8.32 -9.59 2.70
N ALA A 29 7.16 -9.15 3.20
CA ALA A 29 7.08 -7.98 4.08
C ALA A 29 7.77 -8.23 5.43
N GLY A 30 7.57 -9.42 6.02
CA GLY A 30 8.28 -9.83 7.24
C GLY A 30 9.80 -9.87 7.07
N ALA A 31 10.29 -10.19 5.86
CA ALA A 31 11.72 -10.20 5.55
C ALA A 31 12.31 -8.80 5.31
N GLU A 32 11.60 -7.92 4.58
CA GLU A 32 12.14 -6.63 4.13
C GLU A 32 11.90 -5.48 5.12
N ALA A 33 10.80 -5.50 5.89
CA ALA A 33 10.42 -4.40 6.78
C ALA A 33 11.44 -4.09 7.89
N PRO A 34 12.05 -5.07 8.60
CA PRO A 34 13.02 -4.78 9.66
C PRO A 34 14.24 -4.01 9.16
N ALA A 35 14.78 -4.37 7.99
CA ALA A 35 15.93 -3.68 7.39
C ALA A 35 15.59 -2.27 6.87
N ALA A 36 14.31 -1.98 6.65
CA ALA A 36 13.79 -0.67 6.27
C ALA A 36 13.40 0.20 7.47
N GLY A 37 13.34 -0.36 8.69
CA GLY A 37 12.84 0.32 9.88
C GLY A 37 11.33 0.57 9.84
N LEU A 38 10.58 -0.36 9.23
CA LEU A 38 9.12 -0.30 9.08
C LEU A 38 8.45 -1.42 9.86
N ASP A 39 7.16 -1.26 10.16
CA ASP A 39 6.31 -2.38 10.59
C ASP A 39 6.00 -3.28 9.37
N PRO A 40 6.19 -4.61 9.47
CA PRO A 40 5.74 -5.55 8.45
C PRO A 40 4.29 -5.34 8.01
N ALA A 41 3.36 -5.09 8.95
CA ALA A 41 1.94 -4.96 8.64
C ALA A 41 1.65 -3.72 7.77
N ASP A 42 2.32 -2.59 8.03
CA ASP A 42 2.20 -1.37 7.23
C ASP A 42 2.74 -1.58 5.80
N LEU A 43 3.82 -2.35 5.67
CA LEU A 43 4.38 -2.71 4.37
C LEU A 43 3.44 -3.65 3.60
N GLU A 44 2.85 -4.65 4.26
CA GLU A 44 1.80 -5.50 3.67
C GLU A 44 0.62 -4.66 3.17
N GLN A 45 0.10 -3.76 4.02
CA GLN A 45 -1.02 -2.88 3.68
C GLN A 45 -0.70 -2.04 2.44
N THR A 46 0.50 -1.45 2.38
CA THR A 46 0.92 -0.64 1.23
C THR A 46 0.97 -1.47 -0.06
N VAL A 47 1.46 -2.71 -0.01
CA VAL A 47 1.47 -3.62 -1.17
C VAL A 47 0.06 -3.94 -1.63
N TRP A 48 -0.89 -4.14 -0.71
CA TRP A 48 -2.30 -4.34 -1.07
C TRP A 48 -2.92 -3.12 -1.73
N LEU A 49 -2.63 -1.91 -1.25
CA LEU A 49 -3.05 -0.68 -1.92
C LEU A 49 -2.49 -0.62 -3.34
N ARG A 50 -1.20 -0.96 -3.54
CA ARG A 50 -0.60 -1.02 -4.88
C ARG A 50 -1.25 -2.04 -5.79
N LEU A 51 -1.72 -3.17 -5.26
CA LEU A 51 -2.47 -4.15 -6.04
C LEU A 51 -3.81 -3.56 -6.53
N LEU A 52 -4.54 -2.90 -5.63
CA LEU A 52 -5.87 -2.34 -5.88
C LEU A 52 -5.84 -1.10 -6.80
N GLU A 53 -4.77 -0.31 -6.74
CA GLU A 53 -4.55 0.86 -7.61
C GLU A 53 -4.19 0.49 -9.05
N ARG A 54 -3.97 -0.81 -9.38
CA ARG A 54 -3.58 -1.21 -10.73
C ARG A 54 -4.74 -0.93 -11.71
N PRO A 55 -4.52 -0.13 -12.77
CA PRO A 55 -5.58 0.37 -13.66
C PRO A 55 -6.23 -0.70 -14.54
N THR A 56 -5.81 -1.98 -14.46
CA THR A 56 -6.44 -3.06 -15.22
C THR A 56 -6.37 -4.38 -14.46
N PRO A 57 -7.32 -4.66 -13.56
CA PRO A 57 -7.44 -5.97 -12.88
C PRO A 57 -7.78 -7.11 -13.87
N ALA A 58 -8.29 -6.79 -15.06
CA ALA A 58 -8.60 -7.76 -16.11
C ALA A 58 -7.37 -8.39 -16.78
N VAL A 59 -6.15 -7.84 -16.56
CA VAL A 59 -4.90 -8.46 -17.01
C VAL A 59 -4.26 -9.21 -15.84
N PRO A 60 -4.25 -10.56 -15.87
CA PRO A 60 -3.61 -11.37 -14.84
C PRO A 60 -2.15 -10.96 -14.65
N LEU A 61 -1.67 -11.02 -13.40
CA LEU A 61 -0.25 -10.89 -13.11
C LEU A 61 0.48 -12.05 -13.79
N ARG A 62 1.28 -11.76 -14.82
CA ARG A 62 2.05 -12.78 -15.54
C ARG A 62 3.04 -13.53 -14.65
N ASP A 63 3.62 -12.82 -13.68
CA ASP A 63 4.49 -13.39 -12.64
C ASP A 63 4.14 -12.73 -11.30
N PRO A 64 3.18 -13.30 -10.55
CA PRO A 64 2.71 -12.71 -9.31
C PRO A 64 3.81 -12.68 -8.24
N ALA A 65 4.69 -13.69 -8.22
CA ALA A 65 5.72 -13.77 -7.20
C ALA A 65 6.81 -12.71 -7.40
N ARG A 66 7.25 -12.52 -8.64
CA ARG A 66 8.17 -11.44 -9.00
C ARG A 66 7.55 -10.07 -8.74
N TRP A 67 6.26 -9.88 -9.08
CA TRP A 67 5.55 -8.64 -8.80
C TRP A 67 5.56 -8.32 -7.30
N VAL A 68 5.20 -9.27 -6.44
CA VAL A 68 5.23 -9.07 -4.98
C VAL A 68 6.62 -8.67 -4.50
N ARG A 69 7.67 -9.41 -4.90
CA ARG A 69 9.06 -9.11 -4.51
C ARG A 69 9.50 -7.72 -4.94
N ASP A 70 9.23 -7.37 -6.19
CA ASP A 70 9.62 -6.07 -6.75
C ASP A 70 8.88 -4.93 -6.05
N THR A 71 7.58 -5.07 -5.79
CA THR A 71 6.75 -4.07 -5.11
C THR A 71 7.16 -3.92 -3.63
N VAL A 72 7.31 -5.01 -2.88
CA VAL A 72 7.75 -4.99 -1.48
C VAL A 72 9.10 -4.27 -1.38
N ARG A 73 10.08 -4.64 -2.21
CA ARG A 73 11.41 -4.00 -2.22
C ARG A 73 11.37 -2.52 -2.62
N ALA A 74 10.46 -2.13 -3.51
CA ALA A 74 10.30 -0.74 -3.90
C ALA A 74 9.75 0.10 -2.73
N GLU A 75 8.70 -0.38 -2.07
CA GLU A 75 8.05 0.32 -0.96
C GLU A 75 8.91 0.29 0.31
N ALA A 76 9.61 -0.81 0.62
CA ALA A 76 10.60 -0.84 1.69
C ALA A 76 11.73 0.19 1.48
N ARG A 77 12.25 0.32 0.24
CA ARG A 77 13.23 1.37 -0.08
C ARG A 77 12.66 2.78 0.07
N LYS A 78 11.38 2.98 -0.28
CA LYS A 78 10.71 4.27 -0.14
C LYS A 78 10.52 4.61 1.34
N GLY A 79 9.96 3.70 2.14
CA GLY A 79 9.77 3.88 3.58
C GLY A 79 11.09 4.13 4.31
N ARG A 80 12.16 3.37 4.00
CA ARG A 80 13.49 3.63 4.55
C ARG A 80 14.01 5.03 4.24
N ARG A 81 13.73 5.57 3.05
CA ARG A 81 14.11 6.95 2.70
C ARG A 81 13.27 7.96 3.48
N THR A 82 12.00 7.68 3.71
CA THR A 82 11.08 8.50 4.51
C THR A 82 11.51 8.52 5.98
N VAL A 83 11.68 7.36 6.62
CA VAL A 83 12.13 7.24 8.02
C VAL A 83 13.45 7.97 8.26
N ARG A 84 14.38 7.94 7.30
CA ARG A 84 15.65 8.69 7.39
C ARG A 84 15.50 10.20 7.30
N ARG A 85 14.41 10.70 6.73
CA ARG A 85 14.16 12.14 6.51
C ARG A 85 13.22 12.72 7.55
N GLU A 86 12.31 11.92 8.09
CA GLU A 86 11.38 12.33 9.13
C GLU A 86 12.14 12.62 10.43
N ARG A 87 11.71 13.69 11.09
CA ARG A 87 12.19 14.07 12.42
C ARG A 87 11.02 13.94 13.39
N PRO A 88 11.25 13.45 14.62
CA PRO A 88 10.25 13.51 15.66
C PRO A 88 9.71 14.93 15.79
N TYR A 89 8.38 15.05 15.86
CA TYR A 89 7.76 16.33 16.11
C TYR A 89 8.23 16.88 17.45
N ALA A 90 8.82 18.08 17.46
CA ALA A 90 9.44 18.66 18.65
C ALA A 90 8.43 19.18 19.69
N GLY A 91 7.13 19.01 19.47
CA GLY A 91 6.08 19.39 20.42
C GLY A 91 5.75 20.87 20.48
N THR A 92 6.33 21.71 19.61
CA THR A 92 5.90 23.11 19.48
C THR A 92 4.53 23.13 18.84
N GLU A 93 3.49 23.55 19.57
CA GLU A 93 2.12 23.62 19.06
C GLU A 93 2.06 24.38 17.72
N PRO A 94 1.33 23.87 16.71
CA PRO A 94 1.20 24.58 15.45
C PRO A 94 0.64 25.98 15.73
N ALA A 95 1.24 27.02 15.17
CA ALA A 95 0.70 28.37 15.30
C ALA A 95 -0.78 28.34 14.89
N ALA A 96 -1.66 28.83 15.76
CA ALA A 96 -3.09 28.89 15.48
C ALA A 96 -3.31 29.57 14.12
N PRO A 97 -4.20 29.05 13.27
CA PRO A 97 -4.52 29.72 12.01
C PRO A 97 -4.95 31.16 12.33
N ALA A 98 -4.36 32.13 11.64
CA ALA A 98 -4.79 33.52 11.74
C ALA A 98 -6.32 33.58 11.55
N ALA A 99 -7.01 34.39 12.35
CA ALA A 99 -8.47 34.43 12.49
C ALA A 99 -9.25 34.91 11.23
N GLY A 100 -8.98 34.29 10.09
CA GLY A 100 -9.55 34.59 8.79
C GLY A 100 -9.31 33.42 7.85
N SER A 101 -9.98 32.30 8.11
CA SER A 101 -10.16 31.28 7.06
C SER A 101 -11.10 31.87 5.99
N PRO A 102 -10.77 31.77 4.70
CA PRO A 102 -11.53 32.40 3.60
C PRO A 102 -12.83 31.65 3.26
N GLU A 103 -13.18 30.61 4.02
CA GLU A 103 -14.37 29.80 3.80
C GLU A 103 -15.53 30.37 4.64
N ARG A 104 -16.21 31.36 4.06
CA ARG A 104 -17.56 31.80 4.43
C ARG A 104 -18.46 31.76 3.22
#